data_AF-A0A960SUS5-F1
#
_entry.id   AF-A0A960SUS5-F1
#
_cell.length_a   1.000
_cell.length_b   1.000
_cell.length_c   1.000
_cell.angle_alpha   90.00
_cell.angle_beta   90.00
_cell.angle_gamma   90.00
#
_symmetry.space_group_name_H-M   'P 1'
#
loop_
_entity.id
_entity.type
_entity.pdbx_description
1 polymer ?
#
loop_
_entity_poly.entity_id
_entity_poly.type
_entity_poly.pdbx_seq_one_letter_code
_entity_poly.pdbx_strand_id
1 'polypeptide(L)' 'LNISETDNALSFDLSLEVAPHFRLKPDTAETLLREIRNTVRTWRDHAHHLAIPRHEQEIMAAAFTA' A
#
# COMPACT_ATOMS: atom_id res chain seq x y z
N LEU A 1 22.09 -5.00 11.08
CA LEU A 1 20.78 -4.56 10.56
C LEU A 1 20.81 -4.78 9.06
N ASN A 2 20.28 -5.90 8.60
CA ASN A 2 20.19 -6.24 7.18
C ASN A 2 18.92 -5.60 6.62
N ILE A 3 19.00 -4.31 6.29
CA ILE A 3 18.02 -3.68 5.41
C ILE A 3 18.60 -3.90 4.02
N SER A 4 18.08 -4.87 3.27
CA SER A 4 18.53 -5.08 1.89
C SER A 4 18.12 -3.87 1.06
N GLU A 5 19.11 -3.09 0.62
CA GLU A 5 18.99 -1.85 -0.17
C GLU A 5 18.31 -2.00 -1.55
N THR A 6 17.82 -3.19 -1.90
CA THR A 6 17.36 -3.50 -3.25
C THR A 6 15.90 -3.90 -3.36
N ASP A 7 15.15 -4.02 -2.25
CA ASP A 7 13.74 -4.39 -2.31
C ASP A 7 12.84 -3.32 -1.68
N ASN A 8 12.63 -2.26 -2.45
CA ASN A 8 11.60 -1.24 -2.20
C ASN A 8 10.19 -1.76 -2.55
N ALA A 9 10.00 -3.07 -2.75
CA ALA A 9 8.66 -3.63 -2.79
C ALA A 9 7.98 -3.33 -1.46
N LEU A 10 6.76 -2.80 -1.53
CA LEU A 10 5.86 -2.69 -0.39
C LEU A 10 5.57 -4.12 0.10
N SER A 11 6.47 -4.71 0.87
CA SER A 11 6.29 -6.07 1.39
C SER A 11 5.23 -5.99 2.48
N PHE A 12 4.02 -6.37 2.11
CA PHE A 12 2.93 -6.50 3.08
C PHE A 12 3.29 -7.50 4.17
N ASP A 13 4.11 -8.51 3.86
CA ASP A 13 4.64 -9.48 4.81
C ASP A 13 5.53 -8.81 5.86
N LEU A 14 6.42 -7.90 5.44
CA LEU A 14 7.22 -7.09 6.36
C LEU A 14 6.33 -6.20 7.23
N SER A 15 5.27 -5.62 6.66
CA SER A 15 4.31 -4.78 7.39
C SER A 15 3.55 -5.58 8.46
N LEU A 16 3.21 -6.84 8.16
CA LEU A 16 2.60 -7.77 9.12
C LEU A 16 3.60 -8.25 10.17
N GLU A 17 4.86 -8.47 9.79
CA GLU A 17 5.94 -8.88 10.70
C GLU A 17 6.20 -7.82 11.78
N VAL A 18 6.14 -6.53 11.43
CA VAL A 18 6.34 -5.44 12.40
C VAL A 18 5.08 -5.04 13.17
N ALA A 19 3.90 -5.53 12.77
CA ALA A 19 2.62 -5.18 13.42
C ALA A 19 2.60 -5.42 14.95
N PRO A 20 3.21 -6.50 15.50
CA PRO A 20 3.31 -6.69 16.94
C PRO A 20 4.07 -5.57 17.67
N HIS A 21 5.05 -4.92 17.03
CA HIS A 21 5.76 -3.78 17.62
C HIS A 21 4.84 -2.58 17.87
N PHE A 22 3.78 -2.45 17.06
CA PHE A 22 2.74 -1.44 17.22
C PHE A 22 1.56 -1.91 18.09
N ARG A 23 1.70 -3.06 18.77
CA ARG A 23 0.66 -3.69 19.60
C ARG A 23 -0.62 -4.04 18.81
N LEU A 24 -0.50 -4.25 17.51
CA LEU A 24 -1.58 -4.75 16.68
C LEU A 24 -1.64 -6.28 16.79
N LYS A 25 -2.86 -6.81 16.99
CA LYS A 25 -3.10 -8.25 16.89
C LYS A 25 -2.95 -8.68 15.42
N PRO A 26 -2.42 -9.87 15.13
CA PRO A 26 -2.27 -10.37 13.75
C PRO A 26 -3.57 -10.27 12.93
N ASP A 27 -4.69 -10.76 13.47
CA ASP A 27 -6.00 -10.72 12.79
C ASP A 27 -6.46 -9.28 12.47
N THR A 28 -6.16 -8.34 13.38
CA THR A 28 -6.47 -6.92 13.18
C THR A 28 -5.57 -6.31 12.11
N ALA A 29 -4.27 -6.62 12.12
CA ALA A 29 -3.32 -6.15 11.12
C ALA A 29 -3.69 -6.67 9.72
N GLU A 30 -4.07 -7.93 9.59
CA GLU A 30 -4.57 -8.51 8.34
C GLU A 30 -5.86 -7.85 7.86
N THR A 31 -6.78 -7.55 8.78
CA THR A 31 -8.04 -6.86 8.45
C THR A 31 -7.78 -5.46 7.90
N LEU A 32 -6.95 -4.68 8.61
CA LEU A 32 -6.54 -3.35 8.17
C LEU A 32 -5.82 -3.40 6.82
N LEU A 33 -4.93 -4.38 6.63
CA LEU A 33 -4.24 -4.55 5.36
C LEU A 33 -5.22 -4.79 4.20
N ARG A 34 -6.25 -5.65 4.38
CA ARG A 34 -7.29 -5.88 3.37
C ARG A 34 -8.07 -4.61 3.06
N GLU A 35 -8.46 -3.85 4.08
CA GLU A 35 -9.20 -2.59 3.91
C GLU A 35 -8.38 -1.54 3.14
N ILE A 36 -7.11 -1.38 3.50
CA ILE A 36 -6.18 -0.47 2.82
C ILE A 36 -6.01 -0.89 1.36
N ARG A 37 -5.78 -2.18 1.08
CA ARG A 37 -5.66 -2.67 -0.31
C ARG A 37 -6.93 -2.39 -1.13
N ASN A 38 -8.10 -2.64 -0.56
CA ASN A 38 -9.36 -2.36 -1.25
C ASN A 38 -9.54 -0.87 -1.55
N THR A 39 -9.17 0.01 -0.61
CA THR A 39 -9.22 1.46 -0.78
C THR A 39 -8.21 1.95 -1.81
N VAL A 40 -6.98 1.46 -1.75
CA VAL A 40 -5.92 1.83 -2.67
C VAL A 40 -6.26 1.37 -4.08
N ARG A 41 -6.92 0.22 -4.28
CA ARG A 41 -7.31 -0.25 -5.63
C ARG A 41 -8.19 0.72 -6.41
N THR A 42 -9.00 1.54 -5.73
CA THR A 42 -9.89 2.53 -6.35
C THR A 42 -9.24 3.92 -6.49
N TRP A 43 -7.93 4.05 -6.24
CA TRP A 43 -7.23 5.35 -6.26
C TRP A 43 -7.39 6.11 -7.59
N ARG A 44 -7.50 5.41 -8.72
CA ARG A 44 -7.72 6.04 -10.03
C ARG A 44 -9.07 6.71 -10.14
N ASP A 45 -10.11 6.16 -9.51
CA ASP A 45 -11.44 6.77 -9.50
C ASP A 45 -11.41 8.08 -8.71
N HIS A 46 -10.68 8.10 -7.58
CA HIS A 46 -10.43 9.31 -6.81
C HIS A 46 -9.60 10.33 -7.61
N ALA A 47 -8.53 9.91 -8.27
CA ALA A 47 -7.70 10.77 -9.11
C ALA A 47 -8.49 11.40 -10.27
N HIS A 48 -9.37 10.61 -10.88
CA HIS A 48 -10.29 11.08 -11.92
C HIS A 48 -11.28 12.11 -11.37
N HIS A 49 -11.86 11.86 -10.19
CA HIS A 49 -12.76 12.80 -9.53
C HIS A 49 -12.07 14.14 -9.17
N LEU A 50 -10.78 14.09 -8.85
CA LEU A 50 -9.93 15.26 -8.60
C LEU A 50 -9.40 15.92 -9.88
N ALA A 51 -9.82 15.47 -11.06
CA ALA A 51 -9.38 15.97 -12.36
C ALA A 51 -7.85 15.88 -12.59
N ILE A 52 -7.18 14.91 -11.96
CA ILE A 52 -5.76 14.66 -12.20
C ILE A 52 -5.59 14.13 -13.64
N PRO A 53 -4.71 14.74 -14.47
CA PRO A 53 -4.51 14.31 -15.84
C PRO A 53 -4.09 12.84 -15.95
N ARG A 54 -4.55 12.17 -17.01
CA ARG A 54 -4.26 10.75 -17.25
C ARG A 54 -2.76 10.43 -17.26
N HIS A 55 -1.94 11.30 -17.85
CA HIS A 55 -0.49 11.08 -17.91
C HIS A 55 0.15 11.08 -16.52
N GLU A 56 -0.30 11.94 -15.60
CA GLU A 56 0.17 11.94 -14.20
C GLU A 56 -0.26 10.68 -13.46
N GLN A 57 -1.50 10.21 -13.70
CA GLN A 57 -1.97 8.93 -13.16
C GLN A 57 -1.15 7.74 -13.70
N GLU A 58 -0.74 7.77 -14.97
CA GLU A 58 0.10 6.72 -15.54
C GLU A 58 1.50 6.71 -14.91
N ILE A 59 2.09 7.87 -14.63
CA ILE A 59 3.37 7.97 -13.91
C ILE A 59 3.23 7.38 -12.49
N MET A 60 2.11 7.65 -11.80
CA MET A 60 1.87 7.13 -10.44
C MET A 60 1.36 5.68 -10.39
N ALA A 61 1.05 5.07 -11.54
CA ALA A 61 0.48 3.73 -11.58
C ALA A 61 1.35 2.67 -10.87
N ALA A 62 2.67 2.80 -10.97
CA ALA A 62 3.62 1.89 -10.34
C ALA A 62 3.62 1.97 -8.81
N ALA A 63 3.22 3.10 -8.22
CA ALA A 63 3.20 3.30 -6.78
C ALA A 63 1.99 2.63 -6.08
N PHE A 64 0.95 2.28 -6.85
CA PHE A 64 -0.32 1.78 -6.32
C PHE A 64 -0.68 0.39 -6.88
N THR A 65 0.31 -0.49 -7.08
CA THR A 65 0.18 -1.86 -7.63
C THR A 65 -0.39 -2.89 -6.65
N ALA A 66 -1.22 -2.45 -5.69
CA ALA A 66 -1.73 -3.23 -4.55
C ALA A 66 -2.62 -4.44 -4.90
#